data_AF-A0A2G9UNR5-F1
#
_entry.id   AF-A0A2G9UNR5-F1
#
_cell.length_a   1.000
_cell.length_b   1.000
_cell.length_c   1.000
_cell.angle_alpha   90.00
_cell.angle_beta   90.00
_cell.angle_gamma   90.00
#
_symmetry.space_group_name_H-M   'P 1'
#
loop_
_entity.id
_entity.type
_entity.pdbx_description
1 polymer ?
#
loop_
_entity_poly.entity_id
_entity_poly.type
_entity_poly.pdbx_seq_one_letter_code
_entity_poly.pdbx_strand_id
1 'polypeptide(L)'
;MIAANEQRASLWLCARWNPGTLHNTRAYQIVVSFTPTHIEAVKSRNPACRSVLYMHDLMSQEFFTLNSTNKRFRPVIFNDTQPSDLPVGWPRSTLVYHFPTNMGALCAKIFKGSDLDNKSKMVTT
;
A
#
# COMPACT_ATOMS: atom_id res chain seq x y z
N MET A 1 4.72 10.96 28.02
CA MET A 1 4.24 11.69 26.83
C MET A 1 4.98 11.20 25.57
N ILE A 2 4.98 9.88 25.31
CA ILE A 2 5.60 9.25 24.13
C ILE A 2 4.72 8.03 23.78
N ALA A 3 3.57 8.28 23.18
CA ALA A 3 2.70 7.21 22.65
C ALA A 3 1.99 7.61 21.35
N ALA A 4 2.08 8.89 20.96
CA ALA A 4 1.37 9.42 19.80
C ALA A 4 2.24 9.51 18.52
N ASN A 5 3.53 9.17 18.59
CA ASN A 5 4.46 9.43 17.47
C ASN A 5 4.79 8.20 16.61
N GLU A 6 4.65 6.98 17.13
CA GLU A 6 4.98 5.76 16.35
C GLU A 6 3.86 5.33 15.38
N GLN A 7 2.60 5.70 15.62
CA GLN A 7 1.50 5.37 14.71
C GLN A 7 1.53 6.16 13.38
N ARG A 8 2.41 7.18 13.25
CA ARG A 8 2.50 8.00 12.03
C ARG A 8 3.40 7.40 10.95
N ALA A 9 4.23 6.40 11.26
CA ALA A 9 5.21 5.85 10.31
C ALA A 9 4.66 4.74 9.39
N SER A 10 3.54 4.11 9.74
CA SER A 10 3.11 2.87 9.06
C SER A 10 2.13 3.05 7.89
N LEU A 11 1.73 4.28 7.57
CA LEU A 11 0.85 4.55 6.43
C LEU A 11 1.21 5.90 5.78
N TRP A 12 2.09 5.87 4.79
CA TRP A 12 2.02 6.86 3.71
C TRP A 12 0.82 6.49 2.82
N LEU A 13 -0.39 6.72 3.31
CA LEU A 13 -1.58 6.54 2.51
C LEU A 13 -1.63 7.67 1.47
N CYS A 14 -0.93 7.52 0.34
CA CYS A 14 -1.24 8.27 -0.88
C CYS A 14 -2.54 7.73 -1.48
N ALA A 15 -3.64 7.77 -0.72
CA ALA A 15 -4.97 7.61 -1.29
C ALA A 15 -5.28 8.92 -2.02
N ARG A 16 -5.14 8.92 -3.35
CA ARG A 16 -5.74 9.98 -4.16
C ARG A 16 -7.26 9.87 -4.01
N TRP A 17 -7.83 10.67 -3.11
CA TRP A 17 -9.26 10.78 -2.93
C TRP A 17 -9.86 11.49 -4.15
N ASN A 18 -10.76 10.82 -4.86
CA ASN A 18 -11.59 11.45 -5.88
C ASN A 18 -12.90 11.90 -5.19
N PRO A 19 -13.17 13.21 -5.04
CA PRO A 19 -14.27 13.73 -4.22
C PRO A 19 -15.68 13.39 -4.74
N GLY A 20 -15.81 12.70 -5.88
CA GLY A 20 -17.11 12.37 -6.49
C GLY A 20 -17.76 11.03 -6.11
N THR A 21 -17.31 10.28 -5.09
CA THR A 21 -18.02 9.05 -4.64
C THR A 21 -17.83 8.74 -3.17
N LEU A 22 -18.95 8.46 -2.51
CA LEU A 22 -19.07 8.08 -1.11
C LEU A 22 -18.80 6.59 -0.80
N HIS A 23 -18.09 5.85 -1.66
CA HIS A 23 -17.70 4.47 -1.39
C HIS A 23 -16.18 4.33 -1.44
N ASN A 24 -15.61 3.64 -0.45
CA ASN A 24 -14.18 3.35 -0.23
C ASN A 24 -13.60 2.39 -1.31
N THR A 25 -14.00 2.55 -2.58
CA THR A 25 -13.66 1.70 -3.72
C THR A 25 -12.72 2.36 -4.73
N ARG A 26 -12.32 3.62 -4.52
CA ARG A 26 -11.58 4.40 -5.54
C ARG A 26 -10.07 4.58 -5.33
N ALA A 27 -9.47 4.06 -4.26
CA ALA A 27 -8.01 4.15 -4.11
C ALA A 27 -7.33 3.11 -5.03
N TYR A 28 -6.74 3.58 -6.14
CA TYR A 28 -6.08 2.72 -7.13
C TYR A 28 -4.65 2.33 -6.77
N GLN A 29 -4.01 3.07 -5.88
CA GLN A 29 -2.64 2.85 -5.41
C GLN A 29 -2.60 3.08 -3.90
N ILE A 30 -2.32 2.05 -3.12
CA ILE A 30 -2.27 2.09 -1.66
C ILE A 30 -0.87 1.64 -1.25
N VAL A 31 -0.08 2.58 -0.74
CA VAL A 31 1.27 2.29 -0.26
C VAL A 31 1.19 1.82 1.18
N VAL A 32 1.84 0.71 1.49
CA VAL A 32 1.88 0.14 2.85
C VAL A 32 3.32 -0.10 3.23
N SER A 33 3.76 0.54 4.31
CA SER A 33 5.10 0.33 4.87
C SER A 33 5.12 -0.90 5.78
N PHE A 34 6.04 -1.79 5.50
CA PHE A 34 6.39 -2.93 6.32
C PHE A 34 7.62 -2.56 7.13
N THR A 35 7.38 -2.07 8.34
CA THR A 35 8.41 -1.85 9.38
C THR A 35 8.44 -3.06 10.31
N PRO A 36 9.49 -3.23 11.15
CA PRO A 36 9.52 -4.29 12.15
C PRO A 36 8.28 -4.26 13.07
N THR A 37 7.83 -3.05 13.45
CA THR A 37 6.62 -2.84 14.26
C THR A 37 5.33 -3.25 13.54
N HIS A 38 5.23 -3.06 12.23
CA HIS A 38 4.10 -3.58 11.44
C HIS A 38 4.08 -5.11 11.49
N ILE A 39 5.23 -5.72 11.21
CA ILE A 39 5.38 -7.18 11.15
C ILE A 39 5.04 -7.79 12.51
N GLU A 40 5.56 -7.23 13.59
CA GLU A 40 5.27 -7.67 14.96
C GLU A 40 3.79 -7.51 15.31
N ALA A 41 3.17 -6.38 14.95
CA ALA A 41 1.75 -6.14 15.20
C ALA A 41 0.86 -7.17 14.48
N VAL A 42 1.19 -7.52 13.23
CA VAL A 42 0.48 -8.56 12.47
C VAL A 42 0.70 -9.94 13.08
N LYS A 43 1.94 -10.28 13.41
CA LYS A 43 2.31 -11.58 13.98
C LYS A 43 1.65 -11.82 15.33
N SER A 44 1.65 -10.82 16.21
CA SER A 44 1.02 -10.91 17.54
C SER A 44 -0.49 -10.67 17.52
N ARG A 45 -1.07 -10.32 16.36
CA ARG A 45 -2.49 -9.90 16.24
C ARG A 45 -2.86 -8.84 17.28
N ASN A 46 -1.97 -7.86 17.50
CA ASN A 46 -2.12 -6.88 18.57
C ASN A 46 -3.41 -6.05 18.39
N PRO A 47 -4.40 -6.13 19.31
CA PRO A 47 -5.68 -5.45 19.17
C PRO A 47 -5.58 -3.91 19.28
N ALA A 48 -4.45 -3.36 19.74
CA ALA A 48 -4.17 -1.92 19.71
C ALA A 48 -3.82 -1.43 18.29
N CYS A 49 -3.41 -2.33 17.40
CA CYS A 49 -2.98 -2.03 16.02
C CYS A 49 -4.08 -2.32 15.00
N ARG A 50 -5.35 -2.01 15.32
CA ARG A 50 -6.52 -2.38 14.50
C ARG A 50 -6.41 -1.92 13.04
N SER A 51 -5.87 -0.73 12.79
CA SER A 51 -5.67 -0.21 11.44
C SER A 51 -4.65 -1.03 10.65
N VAL A 52 -3.54 -1.43 11.28
CA VAL A 52 -2.51 -2.29 10.66
C VAL A 52 -3.09 -3.66 10.34
N LEU A 53 -3.80 -4.28 11.29
CA LEU A 53 -4.45 -5.58 11.09
C LEU A 53 -5.50 -5.52 9.98
N TYR A 54 -6.35 -4.50 9.99
CA TYR A 54 -7.37 -4.30 8.97
C TYR A 54 -6.76 -4.13 7.57
N MET A 55 -5.73 -3.31 7.43
CA MET A 55 -5.03 -3.15 6.16
C MET A 55 -4.38 -4.45 5.70
N HIS A 56 -3.75 -5.19 6.62
CA HIS A 56 -3.16 -6.50 6.34
C HIS A 56 -4.21 -7.51 5.85
N ASP A 57 -5.37 -7.57 6.49
CA ASP A 57 -6.46 -8.47 6.12
C ASP A 57 -7.06 -8.09 4.76
N LEU A 58 -7.25 -6.79 4.47
CA LEU A 58 -7.69 -6.32 3.15
C LEU A 58 -6.72 -6.69 2.03
N MET A 59 -5.42 -6.52 2.27
CA MET A 59 -4.38 -6.93 1.31
C MET A 59 -4.37 -8.43 1.09
N SER A 60 -4.49 -9.20 2.17
CA SER A 60 -4.52 -10.66 2.09
C SER A 60 -5.75 -11.13 1.31
N GLN A 61 -6.92 -10.55 1.57
CA GLN A 61 -8.15 -10.85 0.84
C GLN A 61 -8.00 -10.52 -0.65
N GLU A 62 -7.43 -9.37 -1.01
CA GLU A 62 -7.18 -9.01 -2.40
C GLU A 62 -6.24 -10.02 -3.08
N PHE A 63 -5.14 -10.37 -2.41
CA PHE A 63 -4.19 -11.36 -2.91
C PHE A 63 -4.85 -12.71 -3.19
N PHE A 64 -5.66 -13.23 -2.26
CA PHE A 64 -6.35 -14.51 -2.45
C PHE A 64 -7.42 -14.44 -3.54
N THR A 65 -8.09 -13.29 -3.70
CA THR A 65 -9.17 -13.12 -4.67
C THR A 65 -8.65 -12.85 -6.09
N LEU A 66 -7.49 -12.20 -6.23
CA LEU A 66 -6.96 -11.74 -7.51
C LEU A 66 -5.76 -12.58 -7.98
N ASN A 67 -5.89 -13.91 -7.95
CA ASN A 67 -4.89 -14.86 -8.44
C ASN A 67 -3.49 -14.59 -7.86
N SER A 68 -3.42 -14.49 -6.53
CA SER A 68 -2.16 -14.29 -5.80
C SER A 68 -1.43 -13.00 -6.17
N THR A 69 -2.14 -11.91 -6.47
CA THR A 69 -1.53 -10.62 -6.84
C THR A 69 -2.26 -9.46 -6.17
N ASN A 70 -1.52 -8.57 -5.52
CA ASN A 70 -2.07 -7.29 -5.06
C ASN A 70 -2.04 -6.24 -6.18
N LYS A 71 -3.22 -5.83 -6.66
CA LYS A 71 -3.36 -4.84 -7.74
C LYS A 71 -3.41 -3.42 -7.23
N ARG A 72 -3.95 -3.16 -6.06
CA ARG A 72 -4.04 -1.80 -5.47
C ARG A 72 -2.94 -1.55 -4.46
N PHE A 73 -2.54 -2.58 -3.73
CA PHE A 73 -1.55 -2.44 -2.68
C PHE A 73 -0.11 -2.49 -3.20
N ARG A 74 0.74 -1.66 -2.62
CA ARG A 74 2.15 -1.45 -2.95
C ARG A 74 2.95 -1.61 -1.66
N PRO A 75 3.43 -2.82 -1.35
CA PRO A 75 4.29 -3.05 -0.20
C PRO A 75 5.60 -2.27 -0.35
N VAL A 76 6.01 -1.60 0.71
CA VAL A 76 7.31 -0.92 0.82
C VAL A 76 8.06 -1.49 2.01
N ILE A 77 9.27 -1.99 1.77
CA ILE A 77 10.19 -2.50 2.80
C ILE A 77 11.37 -1.52 2.97
N PHE A 78 12.00 -1.60 4.14
CA PHE A 78 13.15 -0.79 4.56
C PHE A 78 14.36 -1.69 4.87
N ASN A 79 15.53 -1.09 5.09
CA ASN A 79 16.78 -1.84 5.36
C ASN A 79 16.70 -2.79 6.56
N ASP A 80 15.83 -2.50 7.53
CA ASP A 80 15.59 -3.30 8.73
C ASP A 80 14.52 -4.38 8.55
N THR A 81 14.03 -4.57 7.33
CA THR A 81 13.04 -5.58 6.95
C THR A 81 13.45 -6.28 5.67
N GLN A 82 13.03 -7.54 5.53
CA GLN A 82 13.35 -8.35 4.37
C GLN A 82 12.08 -8.73 3.61
N PRO A 83 12.18 -9.02 2.30
CA PRO A 83 11.06 -9.57 1.55
C PRO A 83 10.47 -10.84 2.18
N SER A 84 11.30 -11.64 2.88
CA SER A 84 10.86 -12.84 3.61
C SER A 84 9.92 -12.55 4.78
N ASP A 85 9.90 -11.31 5.29
CA ASP A 85 9.01 -10.90 6.39
C ASP A 85 7.59 -10.55 5.89
N LEU A 86 7.42 -10.44 4.58
CA LEU A 86 6.11 -10.25 3.95
C LEU A 86 5.31 -11.56 3.94
N PRO A 87 3.97 -11.50 3.84
CA PRO A 87 3.14 -12.70 3.74
C PRO A 87 3.57 -13.62 2.59
N VAL A 88 3.45 -14.92 2.82
CA VAL A 88 3.93 -15.96 1.90
C VAL A 88 3.36 -15.74 0.49
N GLY A 89 4.26 -15.82 -0.50
CA GLY A 89 3.93 -15.65 -1.91
C GLY A 89 4.02 -14.20 -2.41
N TRP A 90 3.86 -13.20 -1.54
CA TRP A 90 3.84 -11.80 -1.96
C TRP A 90 5.14 -11.34 -2.62
N PRO A 91 6.34 -11.67 -2.11
CA PRO A 91 7.58 -11.25 -2.77
C PRO A 91 7.74 -11.79 -4.20
N ARG A 92 7.04 -12.88 -4.53
CA ARG A 92 7.13 -13.53 -5.85
C ARG A 92 6.11 -12.99 -6.84
N SER A 93 4.93 -12.59 -6.38
CA SER A 93 3.80 -12.28 -7.26
C SER A 93 3.24 -10.87 -7.10
N THR A 94 3.68 -10.13 -6.09
CA THR A 94 3.35 -8.72 -5.88
C THR A 94 4.62 -7.87 -6.02
N LEU A 95 4.50 -6.73 -6.68
CA LEU A 95 5.61 -5.79 -6.80
C LEU A 95 5.88 -5.11 -5.45
N VAL A 96 7.00 -5.49 -4.83
CA VAL A 96 7.51 -4.93 -3.57
C VAL A 96 8.56 -3.87 -3.88
N TYR A 97 8.51 -2.74 -3.18
CA TYR A 97 9.46 -1.64 -3.34
C TYR A 97 10.38 -1.55 -2.12
N HIS A 98 11.67 -1.32 -2.33
CA HIS A 98 12.61 -1.06 -1.26
C HIS A 98 12.86 0.44 -1.13
N PHE A 99 12.66 1.01 0.06
CA PHE A 99 13.03 2.40 0.34
C PHE A 99 14.52 2.49 0.70
N PRO A 100 15.26 3.51 0.23
CA PRO A 100 14.88 4.52 -0.76
C PRO A 100 15.08 4.05 -2.22
N THR A 101 15.74 2.92 -2.44
CA THR A 101 16.24 2.42 -3.75
C THR A 101 15.21 2.44 -4.87
N ASN A 102 13.96 2.06 -4.60
CA ASN A 102 12.89 1.96 -5.60
C ASN A 102 11.88 3.11 -5.53
N MET A 103 12.15 4.19 -4.80
CA MET A 103 11.19 5.29 -4.64
C MET A 103 10.85 5.99 -5.97
N GLY A 104 11.82 6.15 -6.87
CA GLY A 104 11.56 6.69 -8.21
C GLY A 104 10.55 5.84 -8.99
N ALA A 105 10.71 4.51 -8.95
CA ALA A 105 9.80 3.57 -9.60
C ALA A 105 8.41 3.54 -8.93
N LEU A 106 8.36 3.63 -7.60
CA LEU A 106 7.11 3.73 -6.83
C LEU A 106 6.35 5.00 -7.19
N CYS A 107 7.03 6.15 -7.16
CA CYS A 107 6.45 7.44 -7.55
C CYS A 107 5.95 7.40 -8.99
N ALA A 108 6.76 6.90 -9.93
CA ALA A 108 6.32 6.72 -11.30
C ALA A 108 5.06 5.86 -11.38
N LYS A 109 4.98 4.73 -10.66
CA LYS A 109 3.78 3.88 -10.64
C LYS A 109 2.54 4.61 -10.09
N ILE A 110 2.71 5.40 -9.03
CA ILE A 110 1.62 6.15 -8.39
C ILE A 110 1.12 7.29 -9.29
N PHE A 111 2.03 8.00 -9.96
CA PHE A 111 1.72 9.23 -10.70
C PHE A 111 1.49 9.01 -12.21
N LYS A 112 1.80 7.84 -12.79
CA LYS A 112 1.59 7.56 -14.22
C LYS A 112 0.12 7.60 -14.68
N GLY A 113 -0.84 7.66 -13.75
CA GLY A 113 -2.28 7.68 -14.01
C GLY A 113 -2.92 9.07 -14.18
N SER A 114 -2.17 10.17 -14.26
CA SER A 114 -2.76 11.53 -14.43
C SER A 114 -2.85 12.06 -15.87
N ASP A 115 -2.20 11.46 -16.86
CA ASP A 115 -2.14 12.05 -18.21
C ASP A 115 -3.17 11.51 -19.22
N LEU A 116 -3.83 10.38 -18.92
CA LEU A 116 -4.78 9.76 -19.86
C LEU A 116 -6.22 10.28 -19.74
N ASP A 117 -6.60 10.87 -18.59
CA ASP A 117 -7.93 11.47 -18.43
C ASP A 117 -8.00 12.93 -18.92
N ASN A 118 -6.86 13.62 -19.05
CA ASN A 118 -6.86 15.00 -19.54
C ASN A 118 -6.77 15.11 -21.06
N LYS A 119 -6.29 14.07 -21.74
CA LYS A 119 -6.25 14.02 -23.23
C LYS A 119 -7.60 13.64 -23.85
N SER A 120 -8.48 13.02 -23.09
CA SER A 120 -9.83 12.63 -23.56
C SER A 120 -10.86 13.77 -23.52
N LYS A 121 -10.50 14.94 -22.96
CA LYS A 121 -11.35 16.15 -23.01
C LYS A 121 -10.99 17.13 -24.13
N MET A 122 -9.97 16.82 -24.92
CA MET A 122 -9.51 17.70 -25.99
C MET A 122 -9.60 17.01 -27.36
N VAL A 123 -10.68 16.26 -27.61
CA VAL A 123 -11.19 15.99 -28.96
C VAL A 123 -12.69 15.75 -28.85
N THR A 124 -13.48 16.83 -28.77
CA THR A 124 -14.82 16.81 -29.36
C THR A 124 -15.00 18.14 -30.08
N THR A 125 -15.30 18.00 -31.35
CA THR A 125 -15.52 18.94 -32.45
C THR A 125 -16.22 20.24 -32.08
#